data_AF-A0A259VWZ9-F1
#
_entry.id   AF-A0A259VWZ9-F1
#
_cell.length_a   1.000
_cell.length_b   1.000
_cell.length_c   1.000
_cell.angle_alpha   90.00
_cell.angle_beta   90.00
_cell.angle_gamma   90.00
#
_symmetry.space_group_name_H-M   'P 1'
#
loop_
_entity.id
_entity.type
_entity.pdbx_description
1 polymer ?
#
loop_
_entity_poly.entity_id
_entity_poly.type
_entity_poly.pdbx_seq_one_letter_code
_entity_poly.pdbx_strand_id
1 'polypeptide(L)'
;MYGYFPYAMASRFKPVVQQNGKHQNRGTGRLASQLKEEHRMSKTSARLDLRIDPAIKELAARASALTGSHSLSEFVIQAIREKSVRVIEEAEVYRLNSQSFDAFVAACEAAPAPNEALLSAKRRRSKRMENGDLEVRAIR
;
A
#
# COMPACT_ATOMS: atom_id res chain seq x y z
N MET A 1 -14.51 25.35 15.10
CA MET A 1 -13.09 25.61 15.42
C MET A 1 -12.49 24.28 15.85
N TYR A 2 -11.93 23.52 14.91
CA TYR A 2 -11.42 22.17 15.18
C TYR A 2 -10.07 22.27 15.89
N GLY A 3 -10.04 21.81 17.14
CA GLY A 3 -8.83 21.73 17.97
C GLY A 3 -7.92 20.60 17.50
N TYR A 4 -6.70 20.96 17.13
CA TYR A 4 -5.63 20.06 16.74
C TYR A 4 -4.99 19.50 18.03
N PHE A 5 -5.16 18.21 18.32
CA PHE A 5 -4.44 17.51 19.40
C PHE A 5 -3.25 16.75 18.79
N PRO A 6 -1.99 17.17 19.02
CA PRO A 6 -0.82 16.47 18.50
C PRO A 6 -0.42 15.32 19.45
N TYR A 7 -0.52 14.07 19.00
CA TYR A 7 0.12 12.95 19.68
C TYR A 7 1.64 13.01 19.44
N ALA A 8 2.37 13.46 20.46
CA ALA A 8 3.82 13.39 20.52
C ALA A 8 4.27 11.96 20.84
N MET A 9 4.81 11.25 19.84
CA MET A 9 5.60 10.04 20.09
C MET A 9 7.03 10.43 20.47
N ALA A 10 7.41 10.10 21.70
CA ALA A 10 8.72 10.33 22.26
C ALA A 10 9.82 9.63 21.43
N SER A 11 10.65 10.43 20.78
CA SER A 11 11.86 10.00 20.10
C SER A 11 12.92 9.55 21.11
N ARG A 12 13.29 8.27 21.07
CA ARG A 12 14.48 7.74 21.75
C ARG A 12 15.61 7.54 20.74
N PHE A 13 16.10 8.62 20.17
CA PHE A 13 17.34 8.62 19.39
C PHE A 13 18.15 9.88 19.74
N LYS A 14 19.32 9.69 20.35
CA LYS A 14 20.23 10.77 20.72
C LYS A 14 20.97 11.28 19.46
N PRO A 15 21.21 12.60 19.33
CA PRO A 15 21.99 13.15 18.23
C PRO A 15 23.50 12.93 18.47
N VAL A 16 24.22 12.53 17.43
CA VAL A 16 25.69 12.50 17.38
C VAL A 16 26.16 13.81 16.77
N VAL A 17 26.90 14.60 17.55
CA VAL A 17 27.56 15.84 17.13
C VAL A 17 28.81 15.53 16.32
N GLN A 18 28.96 16.28 15.23
CA GLN A 18 29.97 16.20 14.19
C GLN A 18 31.30 16.84 14.64
N GLN A 19 32.43 16.18 14.39
CA GLN A 19 33.72 16.86 14.28
C GLN A 19 34.31 16.64 12.88
N ASN A 20 34.59 17.77 12.23
CA ASN A 20 35.09 17.89 10.86
C ASN A 20 36.55 17.44 10.75
N GLY A 21 36.79 16.42 9.93
CA GLY A 21 38.10 16.09 9.37
C GLY A 21 38.00 16.10 7.85
N LYS A 22 38.63 17.10 7.20
CA LYS A 22 38.68 17.28 5.76
C LYS A 22 39.26 16.04 5.08
N HIS A 23 38.53 15.38 4.17
CA HIS A 23 39.13 14.63 3.06
C HIS A 23 38.09 14.34 1.95
N GLN A 24 38.19 15.13 0.88
CA GLN A 24 38.12 14.71 -0.53
C GLN A 24 36.97 13.78 -0.97
N ASN A 25 35.90 14.42 -1.44
CA ASN A 25 35.01 14.05 -2.55
C ASN A 25 35.36 12.75 -3.32
N ARG A 26 34.65 11.65 -3.05
CA ARG A 26 34.44 10.53 -3.99
C ARG A 26 33.26 9.66 -3.53
N GLY A 27 32.17 9.60 -4.31
CA GLY A 27 31.33 8.40 -4.37
C GLY A 27 29.91 8.40 -3.81
N THR A 28 29.22 9.54 -3.63
CA THR A 28 27.82 9.57 -3.15
C THR A 28 26.74 9.60 -4.24
N GLY A 29 27.07 9.19 -5.47
CA GLY A 29 26.09 9.04 -6.55
C GLY A 29 25.34 7.70 -6.57
N ARG A 30 25.85 6.65 -5.89
CA ARG A 30 25.38 5.27 -6.12
C ARG A 30 24.05 4.90 -5.44
N LEU A 31 23.76 5.45 -4.26
CA LEU A 31 22.56 5.06 -3.49
C LEU A 31 21.28 5.69 -4.03
N ALA A 32 21.32 6.97 -4.42
CA ALA A 32 20.20 7.64 -5.08
C ALA A 32 19.96 7.11 -6.50
N SER A 33 21.01 6.66 -7.20
CA SER A 33 20.85 5.93 -8.46
C SER A 33 20.30 4.52 -8.26
N GLN A 34 20.65 3.82 -7.17
CA GLN A 34 20.18 2.45 -6.90
C GLN A 34 18.68 2.38 -6.63
N LEU A 35 18.10 3.34 -5.90
CA LEU A 35 16.65 3.41 -5.71
C LEU A 35 15.88 3.83 -6.99
N LYS A 36 16.55 4.51 -7.92
CA LYS A 36 16.03 4.77 -9.28
C LYS A 36 16.19 3.56 -10.22
N GLU A 37 17.15 2.68 -9.95
CA GLU A 37 17.49 1.54 -10.82
C GLU A 37 16.69 0.27 -10.48
N GLU A 38 16.14 0.11 -9.27
CA GLU A 38 15.29 -1.07 -8.95
C GLU A 38 13.96 -1.08 -9.74
N HIS A 39 13.44 0.09 -10.11
CA HIS A 39 12.32 0.19 -11.07
C HIS A 39 12.75 0.03 -12.53
N ARG A 40 14.06 0.06 -12.78
CA ARG A 40 14.67 -0.02 -14.11
C ARG A 40 15.50 -1.28 -14.21
N MET A 41 14.91 -2.47 -14.04
CA MET A 41 15.27 -3.71 -14.76
C MET A 41 14.46 -4.91 -14.26
N SER A 42 13.20 -5.02 -14.68
CA SER A 42 12.86 -6.15 -15.55
C SER A 42 12.32 -5.55 -16.84
N LYS A 43 13.18 -5.45 -17.85
CA LYS A 43 12.80 -4.96 -19.18
C LYS A 43 12.05 -6.05 -19.96
N THR A 44 11.19 -6.79 -19.27
CA THR A 44 10.26 -7.73 -19.87
C THR A 44 8.94 -6.99 -19.98
N SER A 45 8.72 -6.33 -21.11
CA SER A 45 7.40 -5.78 -21.42
C SER A 45 6.40 -6.93 -21.41
N ALA A 46 5.47 -6.94 -20.46
CA ALA A 46 4.33 -7.84 -20.49
C ALA A 46 3.32 -7.31 -21.52
N ARG A 47 2.78 -8.20 -22.36
CA ARG A 47 1.73 -7.86 -23.33
C ARG A 47 0.37 -8.06 -22.71
N LEU A 48 -0.55 -7.15 -23.00
CA LEU A 48 -1.96 -7.23 -22.65
C LEU A 48 -2.76 -7.23 -23.95
N ASP A 49 -3.15 -8.42 -24.40
CA ASP A 49 -3.93 -8.60 -25.62
C ASP A 49 -5.43 -8.50 -25.29
N LEU A 50 -6.10 -7.48 -25.84
CA LEU A 50 -7.51 -7.19 -25.57
C LEU A 50 -8.28 -7.06 -26.88
N ARG A 51 -9.45 -7.70 -26.94
CA ARG A 51 -10.48 -7.37 -27.93
C ARG A 51 -11.45 -6.40 -27.28
N ILE A 52 -11.61 -5.23 -27.91
CA ILE A 52 -12.52 -4.19 -27.43
C ILE A 52 -13.54 -3.88 -28.51
N ASP A 53 -14.74 -3.51 -28.07
CA ASP A 53 -15.77 -3.00 -28.96
C ASP A 53 -15.26 -1.74 -29.71
N PRO A 54 -15.54 -1.59 -31.01
CA PRO A 54 -15.15 -0.41 -31.77
C PRO A 54 -15.59 0.91 -31.13
N ALA A 55 -16.78 0.97 -30.53
CA ALA A 55 -17.28 2.16 -29.85
C ALA A 55 -16.41 2.54 -28.63
N ILE A 56 -15.89 1.55 -27.90
CA ILE A 56 -14.96 1.77 -26.78
C ILE A 56 -13.61 2.28 -27.29
N LYS A 57 -13.13 1.75 -28.41
CA LYS A 57 -11.92 2.26 -29.07
C LYS A 57 -12.07 3.73 -29.46
N GLU A 58 -13.18 4.09 -30.11
CA GLU A 58 -13.46 5.48 -30.51
C GLU A 58 -13.58 6.42 -29.30
N LEU A 59 -14.24 5.97 -28.23
CA LEU A 59 -14.33 6.74 -26.99
C LEU A 59 -12.95 7.00 -26.39
N ALA A 60 -12.11 5.96 -26.29
CA ALA A 60 -10.76 6.08 -25.75
C ALA A 60 -9.86 6.94 -26.66
N ALA A 61 -10.01 6.85 -27.98
CA ALA A 61 -9.29 7.69 -28.94
C ALA A 61 -9.64 9.18 -28.75
N ARG A 62 -10.92 9.51 -28.65
CA ARG A 62 -11.36 10.89 -28.33
C ARG A 62 -10.81 11.37 -27.00
N ALA A 63 -10.91 10.54 -25.95
CA ALA A 63 -10.40 10.91 -24.63
C ALA A 63 -8.88 11.15 -24.67
N SER A 64 -8.12 10.31 -25.36
CA SER A 64 -6.66 10.46 -25.50
C SER A 64 -6.26 11.78 -26.18
N ALA A 65 -7.01 12.21 -27.20
CA ALA A 65 -6.78 13.48 -27.88
C ALA A 65 -7.08 14.68 -26.97
N LEU A 66 -8.13 14.59 -26.15
CA LEU A 66 -8.50 15.64 -25.18
C LEU A 66 -7.51 15.76 -24.03
N THR A 67 -6.95 14.65 -23.56
CA THR A 67 -5.94 14.65 -22.47
C THR A 67 -4.53 14.95 -22.95
N GLY A 68 -4.31 15.04 -24.28
CA GLY A 68 -3.00 15.30 -24.86
C GLY A 68 -2.02 14.12 -24.76
N SER A 69 -2.54 12.88 -24.69
CA SER A 69 -1.72 11.68 -24.67
C SER A 69 -1.03 11.48 -26.03
N HIS A 70 0.22 11.01 -26.02
CA HIS A 70 1.01 10.82 -27.24
C HIS A 70 0.48 9.68 -28.12
N SER A 71 -0.26 8.73 -27.52
CA SER A 71 -0.91 7.65 -28.25
C SER A 71 -2.11 7.09 -27.47
N LEU A 72 -3.00 6.38 -28.17
CA LEU A 72 -4.10 5.64 -27.55
C LEU A 72 -3.60 4.61 -26.53
N SER A 73 -2.50 3.90 -26.85
CA SER A 73 -1.93 2.90 -25.95
C SER A 73 -1.43 3.51 -24.64
N GLU A 74 -0.80 4.68 -24.72
CA GLU A 74 -0.33 5.41 -23.53
C GLU A 74 -1.51 5.85 -22.66
N PHE A 75 -2.56 6.41 -23.27
CA PHE A 75 -3.79 6.76 -22.57
C PHE A 75 -4.41 5.54 -21.86
N VAL A 76 -4.51 4.41 -22.54
CA VAL A 76 -5.08 3.17 -21.96
C VAL A 76 -4.23 2.66 -20.80
N ILE A 77 -2.89 2.67 -20.91
CA ILE A 77 -1.99 2.29 -19.82
C ILE A 77 -2.20 3.18 -18.60
N GLN A 78 -2.32 4.49 -18.81
CA GLN A 78 -2.57 5.44 -17.73
C GLN A 78 -3.94 5.21 -17.07
N ALA A 79 -4.99 5.02 -17.88
CA ALA A 79 -6.33 4.73 -17.37
C ALA A 79 -6.39 3.43 -16.55
N ILE A 80 -5.70 2.37 -17.01
CA ILE A 80 -5.58 1.11 -16.27
C ILE A 80 -4.89 1.36 -14.93
N ARG A 81 -3.75 2.06 -14.93
CA ARG A 81 -3.01 2.37 -13.70
C ARG A 81 -3.89 3.10 -12.70
N GLU A 82 -4.56 4.18 -13.12
CA GLU A 82 -5.40 4.98 -12.24
C GLU A 82 -6.56 4.19 -11.66
N LYS A 83 -7.25 3.39 -12.49
CA LYS A 83 -8.37 2.59 -12.00
C LYS A 83 -7.90 1.47 -11.08
N SER A 84 -6.79 0.80 -11.39
CA SER A 84 -6.22 -0.24 -10.55
C SER A 84 -5.82 0.27 -9.17
N VAL A 85 -5.14 1.42 -9.10
CA VAL A 85 -4.79 2.04 -7.80
C VAL A 85 -6.03 2.30 -6.96
N ARG A 86 -7.06 2.92 -7.55
CA ARG A 86 -8.30 3.22 -6.83
C ARG A 86 -9.01 1.95 -6.35
N VAL A 87 -9.08 0.91 -7.17
CA VAL A 87 -9.72 -0.36 -6.80
C VAL A 87 -8.97 -1.06 -5.65
N ILE A 88 -7.63 -1.04 -5.68
CA ILE A 88 -6.82 -1.61 -4.60
C ILE A 88 -7.01 -0.80 -3.31
N GLU A 89 -6.93 0.53 -3.39
CA GLU A 89 -7.17 1.41 -2.25
C GLU A 89 -8.57 1.23 -1.65
N GLU A 90 -9.61 1.13 -2.48
CA GLU A 90 -10.99 0.90 -2.04
C GLU A 90 -11.16 -0.47 -1.37
N ALA A 91 -10.40 -1.48 -1.78
CA ALA A 91 -10.46 -2.82 -1.20
C ALA A 91 -9.65 -2.93 0.11
N GLU A 92 -8.53 -2.22 0.22
CA GLU A 92 -7.60 -2.33 1.35
C GLU A 92 -7.84 -1.27 2.44
N VAL A 93 -8.39 -0.11 2.09
CA VAL A 93 -8.58 1.01 3.00
C VAL A 93 -10.02 1.05 3.51
N TYR A 94 -10.20 0.65 4.76
CA TYR A 94 -11.45 0.88 5.49
C TYR A 94 -11.55 2.37 5.87
N ARG A 95 -12.29 3.14 5.08
CA ARG A 95 -12.62 4.53 5.41
C ARG A 95 -13.75 4.55 6.44
N LEU A 96 -13.41 4.80 7.69
CA LEU A 96 -14.39 5.02 8.75
C LEU A 96 -14.82 6.49 8.77
N ASN A 97 -16.11 6.74 8.99
CA ASN A 97 -16.55 8.08 9.41
C ASN A 97 -16.07 8.35 10.84
N SER A 98 -16.11 9.60 11.30
CA SER A 98 -15.59 9.99 12.61
C SER A 98 -16.20 9.19 13.76
N GLN A 99 -17.52 8.99 13.75
CA GLN A 99 -18.21 8.23 14.80
C GLN A 99 -17.76 6.76 14.85
N SER A 100 -17.62 6.12 13.69
CA SER A 100 -17.12 4.74 13.61
C SER A 100 -15.66 4.63 14.00
N PHE A 101 -14.84 5.66 13.71
CA PHE A 101 -13.45 5.72 14.14
C PHE A 101 -13.35 5.86 15.67
N ASP A 102 -14.13 6.75 16.28
CA ASP A 102 -14.16 6.93 17.74
C ASP A 102 -14.59 5.64 18.45
N ALA A 103 -15.62 4.96 17.94
CA ALA A 103 -16.07 3.67 18.45
C ALA A 103 -14.99 2.58 18.32
N PHE A 104 -14.25 2.57 17.20
CA PHE A 104 -13.14 1.65 16.98
C PHE A 104 -12.00 1.90 17.97
N VAL A 105 -11.58 3.16 18.15
CA VAL A 105 -10.53 3.54 19.11
C VAL A 105 -10.94 3.16 20.53
N ALA A 106 -12.17 3.47 20.93
CA ALA A 106 -12.69 3.09 22.25
C ALA A 106 -12.68 1.57 22.46
N ALA A 107 -13.04 0.79 21.43
CA ALA A 107 -12.98 -0.67 21.48
C ALA A 107 -11.54 -1.21 21.59
N CYS A 108 -10.55 -0.53 21.00
CA CYS A 108 -9.14 -0.88 21.13
C CYS A 108 -8.58 -0.53 22.52
N GLU A 109 -8.93 0.63 23.06
CA GLU A 109 -8.45 1.10 24.38
C GLU A 109 -9.11 0.33 25.54
N ALA A 110 -10.39 -0.02 25.39
CA ALA A 110 -11.18 -0.75 26.38
C ALA A 110 -11.59 -2.12 25.85
N ALA A 111 -10.63 -2.90 25.34
CA ALA A 111 -10.90 -4.23 24.79
C ALA A 111 -11.52 -5.16 25.86
N PRO A 112 -12.74 -5.70 25.64
CA PRO A 112 -13.38 -6.59 26.59
C PRO A 112 -12.66 -7.95 26.63
N ALA A 113 -12.84 -8.67 27.73
CA ALA A 113 -12.37 -10.05 27.81
C ALA A 113 -13.02 -10.92 26.70
N PRO A 114 -12.28 -11.86 26.09
CA PRO A 114 -12.84 -12.73 25.07
C PRO A 114 -13.96 -13.59 25.66
N ASN A 115 -15.09 -13.67 24.95
CA ASN A 115 -16.21 -14.50 25.38
C ASN A 115 -15.92 -16.01 25.20
N GLU A 116 -16.78 -16.85 25.78
CA GLU A 116 -16.64 -18.30 25.71
C GLU A 116 -16.60 -18.86 24.27
N ALA A 117 -17.34 -18.23 23.35
CA ALA A 117 -17.32 -18.62 21.95
C ALA A 117 -15.91 -18.43 21.33
N LEU A 118 -15.27 -17.28 21.56
CA LEU A 118 -13.91 -17.00 21.11
C LEU A 118 -12.89 -17.94 21.75
N LEU A 119 -13.01 -18.20 23.06
CA LEU A 119 -12.14 -19.14 23.77
C LEU A 119 -12.28 -20.57 23.22
N SER A 120 -13.51 -21.02 22.94
CA SER A 120 -13.77 -22.33 22.35
C SER A 120 -13.18 -22.45 20.93
N ALA A 121 -13.28 -21.39 20.12
CA ALA A 121 -12.72 -21.35 18.78
C ALA A 121 -11.19 -21.42 18.81
N LYS A 122 -10.54 -20.71 19.76
CA LYS A 122 -9.10 -20.81 20.00
C LYS A 122 -8.69 -22.24 20.35
N ARG A 123 -9.39 -22.89 21.30
CA ARG A 123 -9.11 -24.30 21.69
C ARG A 123 -9.24 -25.26 20.50
N ARG A 124 -10.29 -25.11 19.69
CA ARG A 124 -10.52 -25.93 18.49
C ARG A 124 -9.39 -25.75 17.46
N ARG A 125 -8.94 -24.50 17.25
CA ARG A 125 -7.78 -24.22 16.38
C ARG A 125 -6.51 -24.87 16.91
N SER A 126 -6.20 -24.76 18.20
CA SER A 126 -5.02 -25.40 18.82
C SER A 126 -5.00 -26.91 18.62
N LYS A 127 -6.13 -27.60 18.87
CA LYS A 127 -6.23 -29.05 18.65
C LYS A 127 -5.97 -29.44 17.19
N ARG A 128 -6.49 -28.67 16.24
CA ARG A 128 -6.25 -28.91 14.81
C ARG A 128 -4.79 -28.65 14.39
N MET A 129 -4.10 -27.71 15.04
CA MET A 129 -2.65 -27.51 14.86
C MET A 129 -1.86 -28.69 15.43
N GLU A 130 -2.21 -29.17 16.63
CA GLU A 130 -1.57 -30.32 17.29
C GLU A 130 -1.77 -31.62 16.49
N ASN A 131 -2.94 -31.81 15.91
CA ASN A 131 -3.26 -32.97 15.08
C ASN A 131 -2.68 -32.91 13.66
N GLY A 132 -2.09 -31.79 13.25
CA GLY A 132 -1.58 -31.59 11.88
C GLY A 132 -2.66 -31.29 10.82
N ASP A 133 -3.90 -31.04 11.23
CA ASP A 133 -5.04 -30.73 10.34
C ASP A 133 -5.05 -29.29 9.83
N LEU A 134 -4.12 -28.45 10.32
CA LEU A 134 -3.96 -27.03 9.96
C LEU A 134 -2.48 -26.65 9.94
N GLU A 135 -2.03 -26.13 8.80
CA GLU A 135 -0.72 -25.50 8.62
C GLU A 135 -0.87 -23.98 8.57
N VAL A 136 -0.15 -23.23 9.42
CA VAL A 136 -0.18 -21.76 9.37
C VAL A 136 0.75 -21.29 8.27
N ARG A 137 0.18 -20.88 7.13
CA ARG A 137 0.93 -20.10 6.15
C ARG A 137 0.93 -18.64 6.58
N ALA A 138 2.09 -18.13 6.97
CA ALA A 138 2.29 -16.69 7.09
C ALA A 138 2.13 -16.08 5.69
N ILE A 139 1.15 -15.21 5.53
CA ILE A 139 1.06 -14.33 4.37
C ILE A 139 2.19 -13.30 4.58
N ARG A 140 3.24 -13.39 3.77
CA ARG A 140 4.33 -12.40 3.74
C ARG A 140 3.99 -11.31 2.75
#